data_AF-X0T0Q5-F1
#
_entry.id   AF-X0T0Q5-F1
#
_cell.length_a   1.000
_cell.length_b   1.000
_cell.length_c   1.000
_cell.angle_alpha   90.00
_cell.angle_beta   90.00
_cell.angle_gamma   90.00
#
_symmetry.space_group_name_H-M   'P 1'
#
loop_
_entity.id
_entity.type
_entity.pdbx_description
1 polymer ?
#
loop_
_entity_poly.entity_id
_entity_poly.type
_entity_poly.pdbx_seq_one_letter_code
_entity_poly.pdbx_strand_id
1 'polypeptide(L)'
;LVRYWPERGAFGWLEDLGPLTQTRDTSIPMNTFLDHVGGLVFGPDGMLYCVVSRWEETALYRRPKGKRPAKGMLTRINPHNLESREVAQLSCNGVDIAYVTRGARDRHGDLFFGAIGIQPSGFMKVATGSPASKDGHLPLRMWG
;
A
#
# COMPACT_ATOMS: atom_id res chain seq x y z
N LEU A 1 -9.31 5.48 2.72
CA LEU A 1 -8.11 6.23 3.18
C LEU A 1 -8.63 7.37 4.05
N VAL A 2 -7.99 7.68 5.16
CA VAL A 2 -8.45 8.79 6.02
C VAL A 2 -7.36 9.85 6.13
N ARG A 3 -7.77 11.12 6.22
CA ARG A 3 -6.88 12.24 6.58
C ARG A 3 -7.30 12.75 7.96
N TYR A 4 -6.32 12.95 8.82
CA TYR A 4 -6.52 13.40 10.18
C TYR A 4 -5.92 14.78 10.39
N TRP A 5 -6.71 15.69 10.95
CA TRP A 5 -6.37 17.07 11.25
C TRP A 5 -6.41 17.26 12.77
N PRO A 6 -5.29 16.98 13.49
CA PRO A 6 -5.27 16.97 14.95
C PRO A 6 -5.62 18.34 15.57
N GLU A 7 -5.36 19.43 14.85
CA GLU A 7 -5.60 20.79 15.31
C GLU A 7 -7.06 21.25 15.23
N ARG A 8 -7.93 20.47 14.57
CA ARG A 8 -9.34 20.85 14.36
C ARG A 8 -10.26 20.25 15.41
N GLY A 9 -10.62 21.05 16.40
CA GLY A 9 -11.54 20.64 17.48
C GLY A 9 -10.83 19.89 18.61
N ALA A 10 -11.56 19.55 19.67
CA ALA A 10 -10.96 18.99 20.90
C ALA A 10 -10.33 17.60 20.72
N PHE A 11 -10.73 16.86 19.67
CA PHE A 11 -10.27 15.50 19.39
C PHE A 11 -9.68 15.35 17.97
N GLY A 12 -9.38 16.48 17.31
CA GLY A 12 -9.06 16.51 15.89
C GLY A 12 -10.27 16.19 14.99
N TRP A 13 -10.05 16.31 13.68
CA TRP A 13 -11.06 16.03 12.67
C TRP A 13 -10.58 14.97 11.69
N LEU A 14 -11.45 13.99 11.40
CA LEU A 14 -11.21 12.90 10.45
C LEU A 14 -12.01 13.13 9.17
N GLU A 15 -11.33 13.01 8.04
CA GLU A 15 -11.87 13.08 6.70
C GLU A 15 -11.77 11.70 6.05
N ASP A 16 -12.88 11.15 5.56
CA ASP A 16 -12.86 9.96 4.71
C ASP A 16 -12.57 10.38 3.27
N LEU A 17 -11.48 9.87 2.71
CA LEU A 17 -11.02 10.13 1.35
C LEU A 17 -11.47 9.04 0.35
N GLY A 18 -12.29 8.10 0.80
CA GLY A 18 -12.84 7.04 -0.04
C GLY A 18 -11.95 5.79 -0.16
N PRO A 19 -12.42 4.78 -0.92
CA PRO A 19 -11.70 3.54 -1.13
C PRO A 19 -10.48 3.73 -2.04
N LEU A 20 -9.42 2.94 -1.78
CA LEU A 20 -8.26 2.85 -2.69
C LEU A 20 -8.27 1.55 -3.52
N THR A 21 -9.05 0.56 -3.11
CA THR A 21 -9.22 -0.68 -3.87
C THR A 21 -10.22 -0.48 -5.01
N GLN A 22 -10.31 -1.47 -5.89
CA GLN A 22 -11.22 -1.44 -7.03
C GLN A 22 -12.68 -1.41 -6.59
N THR A 23 -13.56 -0.86 -7.43
CA THR A 23 -15.01 -0.96 -7.22
C THR A 23 -15.45 -2.42 -7.16
N ARG A 24 -16.40 -2.72 -6.27
CA ARG A 24 -16.95 -4.07 -6.10
C ARG A 24 -18.44 -4.02 -5.73
N ASP A 25 -19.12 -5.13 -5.93
CA ASP A 25 -20.45 -5.35 -5.37
C ASP A 25 -20.39 -5.35 -3.84
N THR A 26 -21.06 -4.37 -3.22
CA THR A 26 -21.11 -4.19 -1.77
C THR A 26 -22.14 -5.06 -1.08
N SER A 27 -22.99 -5.78 -1.83
CA SER A 27 -23.88 -6.80 -1.27
C SER A 27 -23.11 -8.05 -0.80
N ILE A 28 -21.88 -8.21 -1.29
CA ILE A 28 -20.99 -9.32 -0.94
C ILE A 28 -20.10 -8.91 0.25
N PRO A 29 -19.98 -9.75 1.29
CA PRO A 29 -19.09 -9.49 2.41
C PRO A 29 -17.64 -9.28 1.97
N MET A 30 -16.99 -8.30 2.59
CA MET A 30 -15.60 -7.99 2.31
C MET A 30 -14.67 -9.10 2.81
N ASN A 31 -13.77 -9.57 1.97
CA ASN A 31 -12.64 -10.38 2.39
C ASN A 31 -11.41 -9.49 2.49
N THR A 32 -11.03 -9.09 3.70
CA THR A 32 -9.88 -8.19 3.94
C THR A 32 -8.53 -8.78 3.55
N PHE A 33 -8.42 -10.10 3.34
CA PHE A 33 -7.20 -10.71 2.80
C PHE A 33 -7.10 -10.62 1.27
N LEU A 34 -8.24 -10.43 0.60
CA LEU A 34 -8.34 -10.23 -0.85
C LEU A 34 -8.40 -8.74 -1.19
N ASP A 35 -9.21 -7.97 -0.46
CA ASP A 35 -9.48 -6.56 -0.64
C ASP A 35 -8.67 -5.76 0.40
N HIS A 36 -7.35 -5.74 0.20
CA HIS A 36 -6.38 -5.20 1.15
C HIS A 36 -5.66 -3.96 0.60
N VAL A 37 -5.40 -3.01 1.50
CA VAL A 37 -4.44 -1.91 1.27
C VAL A 37 -3.53 -1.83 2.46
N GLY A 38 -2.23 -1.76 2.22
CA GLY A 38 -1.28 -1.70 3.31
C GLY A 38 0.03 -1.02 2.96
N GLY A 39 0.81 -0.78 4.00
CA GLY A 39 2.14 -0.20 3.91
C GLY A 39 2.18 1.22 3.39
N LEU A 40 1.32 2.09 3.92
CA LEU A 40 1.30 3.51 3.57
C LEU A 40 2.62 4.16 3.98
N VAL A 41 3.33 4.80 3.06
CA VAL A 41 4.62 5.45 3.34
C VAL A 41 4.84 6.64 2.40
N PHE A 42 5.43 7.72 2.89
CA PHE A 42 5.86 8.82 2.02
C PHE A 42 7.15 8.47 1.28
N GLY A 43 7.16 8.66 -0.03
CA GLY A 43 8.35 8.54 -0.88
C GLY A 43 9.27 9.75 -0.77
N PRO A 44 10.48 9.69 -1.36
CA PRO A 44 11.40 10.83 -1.41
C PRO A 44 10.88 12.00 -2.25
N ASP A 45 9.89 11.75 -3.13
CA ASP A 45 9.23 12.74 -3.98
C ASP A 45 8.03 13.45 -3.31
N GLY A 46 7.82 13.20 -2.01
CA GLY A 46 6.71 13.78 -1.24
C GLY A 46 5.35 13.11 -1.50
N MET A 47 5.28 12.07 -2.34
CA MET A 47 4.03 11.36 -2.59
C MET A 47 3.80 10.23 -1.59
N LEU A 48 2.54 9.84 -1.43
CA LEU A 48 2.18 8.65 -0.68
C LEU A 48 2.31 7.41 -1.56
N TYR A 49 2.83 6.34 -0.98
CA TYR A 49 2.91 5.03 -1.60
C TYR A 49 2.22 4.02 -0.70
N CYS A 50 1.40 3.15 -1.29
CA CYS A 50 0.82 2.00 -0.61
C CYS A 50 0.68 0.84 -1.59
N VAL A 51 0.52 -0.37 -1.07
CA VAL A 51 0.22 -1.53 -1.90
C VAL A 51 -1.27 -1.78 -1.84
N VAL A 52 -1.89 -1.78 -3.02
CA VAL A 52 -3.32 -1.98 -3.21
C VAL A 52 -3.53 -3.33 -3.88
N SER A 53 -4.38 -4.16 -3.28
CA SER A 53 -4.73 -5.45 -3.86
C SER A 53 -5.62 -5.28 -5.10
N ARG A 54 -5.32 -6.04 -6.15
CA ARG A 54 -6.11 -6.15 -7.39
C ARG A 54 -6.48 -7.59 -7.67
N TRP A 55 -7.74 -7.86 -7.95
CA TRP A 55 -8.26 -9.20 -8.11
C TRP A 55 -9.35 -9.23 -9.19
N GLU A 56 -9.53 -10.39 -9.83
CA GLU A 56 -10.64 -10.60 -10.77
C GLU A 56 -11.95 -10.76 -10.01
N GLU A 57 -13.05 -10.21 -10.52
CA GLU A 57 -14.36 -10.21 -9.83
C GLU A 57 -14.82 -11.62 -9.41
N THR A 58 -14.51 -12.61 -10.24
CA THR A 58 -14.81 -14.03 -9.97
C THR A 58 -14.15 -14.57 -8.69
N ALA A 59 -13.06 -13.95 -8.22
CA ALA A 59 -12.34 -14.32 -7.02
C ALA A 59 -13.12 -14.07 -5.72
N LEU A 60 -14.13 -13.19 -5.74
CA LEU A 60 -15.03 -12.99 -4.59
C LEU A 60 -15.89 -14.24 -4.32
N TYR A 61 -16.29 -14.92 -5.38
CA TYR A 61 -17.24 -16.05 -5.31
C TYR A 61 -16.56 -17.41 -5.27
N ARG A 62 -15.34 -17.51 -5.83
CA ARG A 62 -14.58 -18.75 -5.90
C ARG A 62 -13.22 -18.55 -5.28
N ARG A 63 -12.84 -19.37 -4.30
CA ARG A 63 -11.44 -19.54 -3.92
C ARG A 63 -10.76 -20.37 -5.02
N PRO A 64 -9.89 -19.79 -5.87
CA PRO A 64 -9.17 -20.60 -6.83
C PRO A 64 -8.25 -21.55 -6.07
N LYS A 65 -8.38 -22.87 -6.32
CA LYS A 65 -7.46 -23.85 -5.74
C LYS A 65 -6.05 -23.55 -6.26
N GLY A 66 -5.12 -23.26 -5.34
CA GLY A 66 -3.69 -23.20 -5.63
C GLY A 66 -3.13 -21.90 -6.22
N LYS A 67 -3.95 -20.85 -6.41
CA LYS A 67 -3.46 -19.52 -6.82
C LYS A 67 -3.93 -18.44 -5.86
N ARG A 68 -3.05 -17.47 -5.56
CA ARG A 68 -3.47 -16.22 -4.94
C ARG A 68 -4.24 -15.43 -5.99
N PRO A 69 -5.52 -15.12 -5.78
CA PRO A 69 -6.32 -14.43 -6.80
C PRO A 69 -5.96 -12.95 -6.93
N ALA A 70 -5.06 -12.43 -6.09
CA ALA A 70 -4.81 -11.01 -5.97
C ALA A 70 -3.35 -10.64 -6.22
N LYS A 71 -3.16 -9.55 -6.96
CA LYS A 71 -1.89 -8.89 -7.26
C LYS A 71 -1.72 -7.69 -6.34
N GLY A 72 -0.52 -7.50 -5.79
CA GLY A 72 -0.19 -6.29 -5.04
C GLY A 72 0.32 -5.21 -5.96
N MET A 73 -0.46 -4.16 -6.17
CA MET A 73 -0.08 -3.02 -6.98
C MET A 73 0.47 -1.92 -6.08
N LEU A 74 1.76 -1.63 -6.21
CA LEU A 74 2.33 -0.42 -5.64
C LEU A 74 1.68 0.78 -6.33
N THR A 75 0.98 1.57 -5.53
CA THR A 75 0.20 2.72 -5.98
C THR A 75 0.80 3.98 -5.37
N ARG A 76 1.09 4.96 -6.23
CA ARG A 76 1.55 6.30 -5.86
C ARG A 76 0.35 7.23 -5.84
N ILE A 77 0.17 7.98 -4.75
CA ILE A 77 -0.96 8.89 -4.51
C ILE A 77 -0.39 10.28 -4.23
N ASN A 78 -0.90 11.28 -4.94
CA ASN A 78 -0.60 12.67 -4.63
C ASN A 78 -1.43 13.11 -3.41
N PRO A 79 -0.80 13.49 -2.27
CA PRO A 79 -1.53 13.79 -1.03
C PRO A 79 -2.38 15.06 -1.13
N HIS A 80 -2.13 15.93 -2.12
CA HIS A 80 -2.84 17.20 -2.28
C HIS A 80 -4.15 17.06 -3.06
N ASN A 81 -4.16 16.30 -4.15
CA ASN A 81 -5.32 16.15 -5.04
C ASN A 81 -5.88 14.71 -5.10
N LEU A 82 -5.23 13.76 -4.40
CA LEU A 82 -5.61 12.34 -4.29
C LEU A 82 -5.55 11.55 -5.59
N GLU A 83 -4.97 12.11 -6.65
CA GLU A 83 -4.74 11.36 -7.87
C GLU A 83 -3.79 10.19 -7.59
N SER A 84 -4.25 8.99 -7.96
CA SER A 84 -3.53 7.74 -7.72
C SER A 84 -3.13 7.07 -9.03
N ARG A 85 -1.93 6.49 -9.06
CA ARG A 85 -1.43 5.73 -10.20
C ARG A 85 -0.71 4.47 -9.74
N GLU A 86 -1.00 3.34 -10.37
CA GLU A 86 -0.23 2.11 -10.21
C GLU A 86 1.14 2.26 -10.89
N VAL A 87 2.21 1.99 -10.14
CA VAL A 87 3.60 2.22 -10.61
C VAL A 87 4.41 0.93 -10.70
N ALA A 88 4.03 -0.11 -9.95
CA ALA A 88 4.66 -1.43 -10.05
C ALA A 88 3.74 -2.53 -9.51
N GLN A 89 3.95 -3.77 -9.96
CA GLN A 89 3.41 -4.96 -9.33
C GLN A 89 4.48 -5.56 -8.40
N LEU A 90 4.07 -5.93 -7.18
CA LEU A 90 4.95 -6.54 -6.20
C LEU A 90 4.89 -8.07 -6.27
N SER A 91 6.05 -8.68 -6.52
CA SER A 91 6.23 -10.12 -6.49
C SER A 91 7.55 -10.49 -5.82
N CYS A 92 7.58 -11.68 -5.22
CA CYS A 92 8.77 -12.26 -4.60
C CYS A 92 8.89 -13.71 -5.06
N ASN A 93 10.00 -14.08 -5.69
CA ASN A 93 10.24 -15.43 -6.22
C ASN A 93 9.08 -15.95 -7.11
N GLY A 94 8.51 -15.08 -7.95
CA GLY A 94 7.38 -15.41 -8.83
C GLY A 94 6.01 -15.48 -8.15
N VAL A 95 5.91 -15.12 -6.86
CA VAL A 95 4.65 -15.07 -6.10
C VAL A 95 4.19 -13.64 -5.93
N ASP A 96 2.95 -13.35 -6.32
CA ASP A 96 2.33 -12.04 -6.13
C ASP A 96 2.05 -11.75 -4.65
N ILE A 97 2.41 -10.54 -4.22
CA ILE A 97 2.28 -10.10 -2.82
C ILE A 97 1.23 -8.99 -2.71
N ALA A 98 -0.02 -9.38 -2.53
CA ALA A 98 -1.13 -8.44 -2.35
C ALA A 98 -1.37 -8.01 -0.89
N TYR A 99 -0.90 -8.80 0.07
CA TYR A 99 -1.07 -8.53 1.49
C TYR A 99 0.26 -8.06 2.10
N VAL A 100 0.39 -6.75 2.31
CA VAL A 100 1.53 -6.15 2.98
C VAL A 100 1.12 -5.47 4.27
N THR A 101 1.94 -5.54 5.30
CA THR A 101 1.59 -4.96 6.61
C THR A 101 2.12 -3.56 6.84
N ARG A 102 3.32 -3.28 6.38
CA ARG A 102 4.06 -2.04 6.69
C ARG A 102 4.80 -1.54 5.47
N GLY A 103 4.93 -0.23 5.39
CA GLY A 103 5.75 0.50 4.43
C GLY A 103 6.84 1.23 5.20
N ALA A 104 8.03 1.29 4.63
CA ALA A 104 9.14 2.08 5.16
C ALA A 104 9.95 2.67 4.01
N ARG A 105 10.69 3.73 4.31
CA ARG A 105 11.64 4.36 3.38
C ARG A 105 13.01 4.40 4.04
N ASP A 106 14.07 4.09 3.30
CA ASP A 106 15.44 4.27 3.79
C ASP A 106 16.03 5.65 3.47
N ARG A 107 17.28 5.88 3.88
CA ARG A 107 18.02 7.13 3.61
C ARG A 107 18.30 7.40 2.13
N HIS A 108 18.24 6.37 1.28
CA HIS A 108 18.44 6.47 -0.15
C HIS A 108 17.13 6.77 -0.89
N GLY A 109 16.00 6.75 -0.18
CA GLY A 109 14.68 6.94 -0.76
C GLY A 109 14.08 5.65 -1.32
N ASP A 110 14.70 4.50 -1.07
CA ASP A 110 14.15 3.21 -1.47
C ASP A 110 13.01 2.81 -0.51
N LEU A 111 11.98 2.17 -1.08
CA LEU A 111 10.80 1.77 -0.34
C LEU A 111 10.90 0.30 0.07
N PHE A 112 10.41 -0.03 1.25
CA PHE A 112 10.38 -1.37 1.80
C PHE A 112 8.98 -1.74 2.24
N PHE A 113 8.52 -2.94 1.87
CA PHE A 113 7.20 -3.43 2.20
C PHE A 113 7.27 -4.81 2.88
N GLY A 114 6.64 -4.93 4.05
CA GLY A 114 6.56 -6.21 4.78
C GLY A 114 5.58 -7.16 4.09
N ALA A 115 6.11 -8.22 3.47
CA ALA A 115 5.35 -9.21 2.72
C ALA A 115 4.81 -10.31 3.64
N ILE A 116 3.48 -10.47 3.67
CA ILE A 116 2.80 -11.54 4.42
C ILE A 116 2.22 -12.60 3.49
N GLY A 117 2.17 -13.81 4.03
CA GLY A 117 1.64 -14.98 3.37
C GLY A 117 2.68 -15.74 2.55
N ILE A 118 3.87 -15.20 2.31
CA ILE A 118 4.99 -16.02 1.86
C ILE A 118 5.68 -16.67 3.06
N GLN A 119 6.26 -17.86 2.83
CA GLN A 119 7.05 -18.58 3.82
C GLN A 119 8.48 -18.79 3.28
N PRO A 120 9.51 -18.28 3.97
CA PRO A 120 9.41 -17.40 5.14
C PRO A 120 8.78 -16.04 4.78
N SER A 121 8.17 -15.37 5.76
CA SER A 121 7.75 -13.96 5.59
C SER A 121 8.98 -13.07 5.47
N GLY A 122 8.85 -11.94 4.76
CA GLY A 122 10.02 -11.13 4.42
C GLY A 122 9.70 -9.68 4.08
N PHE A 123 10.69 -8.97 3.55
CA PHE A 123 10.55 -7.59 3.09
C PHE A 123 10.88 -7.51 1.60
N MET A 124 10.13 -6.70 0.87
CA MET A 124 10.40 -6.37 -0.52
C MET A 124 11.00 -4.97 -0.59
N LYS A 125 12.10 -4.82 -1.29
CA LYS A 125 12.70 -3.52 -1.61
C LYS A 125 12.24 -3.08 -3.00
N VAL A 126 11.78 -1.84 -3.11
CA VAL A 126 11.48 -1.18 -4.38
C VAL A 126 12.43 -0.01 -4.53
N ALA A 127 13.32 -0.11 -5.53
CA ALA A 127 14.23 0.96 -5.87
C ALA A 127 13.45 2.10 -6.52
N THR A 128 13.55 3.32 -5.98
CA THR A 128 12.85 4.49 -6.54
C THR A 128 13.69 5.22 -7.59
N GLY A 129 15.00 4.93 -7.65
CA GLY A 129 15.94 5.62 -8.54
C GLY A 129 16.09 7.12 -8.25
N SER A 130 15.50 7.60 -7.16
CA SER A 130 15.54 9.02 -6.77
C SER A 130 16.87 9.32 -6.07
N PRO A 131 17.45 10.50 -6.28
CA PRO A 131 18.62 10.92 -5.49
C PRO A 131 18.24 10.93 -4.01
N ALA A 132 19.20 10.55 -3.16
CA ALA A 132 19.00 10.50 -1.72
C ALA A 132 18.36 11.80 -1.21
N SER A 133 17.28 11.66 -0.45
CA SER A 133 16.60 12.78 0.19
C SER A 133 17.61 13.57 1.03
N LYS A 134 17.61 14.90 0.90
CA LYS A 134 18.44 15.81 1.73
C LYS A 134 18.20 15.58 3.23
N ASP A 135 17.01 15.11 3.60
CA ASP A 135 16.60 14.81 4.98
C ASP A 135 16.95 13.38 5.45
N GLY A 136 17.83 12.66 4.74
CA GLY A 136 18.27 11.31 5.10
C GLY A 136 19.02 11.20 6.45
N HIS A 137 19.23 12.33 7.13
CA HIS A 137 19.85 12.45 8.46
C HIS A 137 18.83 12.45 9.61
N LEU A 138 17.55 12.70 9.33
CA LEU A 138 16.50 12.57 10.35
C LEU A 138 16.19 11.07 10.50
N PRO A 139 16.11 10.52 11.72
CA PRO A 139 15.70 9.14 11.97
C PRO A 139 14.20 8.97 11.70
N LEU A 140 13.73 9.36 10.52
CA LEU A 140 12.37 9.16 10.08
C LEU A 140 12.29 7.76 9.47
N ARG A 141 12.26 6.76 10.35
CA ARG A 141 11.43 5.60 10.06
C ARG A 141 10.00 6.12 10.00
N MET A 142 9.56 6.53 8.82
CA MET A 142 8.15 6.81 8.58
C MET A 142 7.46 5.46 8.54
N TRP A 143 7.00 5.01 9.70
CA TRP A 143 6.12 3.87 9.82
C TRP A 143 4.72 4.33 9.48
N GLY A 144 4.07 3.64 8.55
CA GLY A 144 2.62 3.63 8.40
C GLY A 144 2.06 2.23 8.60
#